data_AF-A0A445DEY6-F1
#
_entry.id   AF-A0A445DEY6-F1
#
_cell.length_a   1.000
_cell.length_b   1.000
_cell.length_c   1.000
_cell.angle_alpha   90.00
_cell.angle_beta   90.00
_cell.angle_gamma   90.00
#
_symmetry.space_group_name_H-M   'P 1'
#
loop_
_entity.id
_entity.type
_entity.pdbx_description
1 polymer ?
#
loop_
_entity_poly.entity_id
_entity_poly.type
_entity_poly.pdbx_seq_one_letter_code
_entity_poly.pdbx_strand_id
1 'polypeptide(L)'
;MAEYETHEQGEGVPKETAVQALNTIIQLHFEKTLEKKRAIDLQKKELQKVFQVLFIFLSLVLLALSQSPQRLQCRHCWIPITLLSIAHLMFYVSVAQTLRCINGFKYQRRCHKLTLGLATEKLRDMKLRLATTTNNNDFVSEDDFEIHYQEPPESYFGKFKRNWALHFAFLIFIYGFMVSASVVLLCF
;
A
#
# COMPACT_ATOMS: atom_id res chain seq x y z
N MET A 1 17.51 -10.17 54.92
CA MET A 1 16.67 -10.44 53.75
C MET A 1 15.43 -9.59 53.92
N ALA A 2 15.29 -8.52 53.13
CA ALA A 2 14.08 -7.72 53.12
C ALA A 2 13.29 -8.13 51.87
N GLU A 3 12.11 -8.71 52.09
CA GLU A 3 11.08 -8.94 51.08
C GLU A 3 10.73 -7.58 50.44
N TYR A 4 10.86 -7.51 49.12
CA TYR A 4 10.26 -6.45 48.32
C TYR A 4 8.79 -6.83 48.11
N GLU A 5 7.89 -6.12 48.79
CA GLU A 5 6.46 -6.16 48.48
C GLU A 5 6.23 -5.49 47.13
N THR A 6 5.89 -6.30 46.13
CA THR A 6 5.39 -5.84 44.84
C THR A 6 4.01 -5.20 45.05
N HIS A 7 3.96 -3.88 45.21
CA HIS A 7 2.73 -3.11 45.09
C HIS A 7 2.26 -3.13 43.62
N GLU A 8 1.62 -4.21 43.18
CA GLU A 8 0.68 -4.16 42.05
C GLU A 8 -0.65 -3.58 42.53
N GLN A 9 -0.63 -2.31 42.97
CA GLN A 9 -1.85 -1.50 42.99
C GLN A 9 -2.01 -0.92 41.59
N GLY A 10 -2.59 -1.72 40.69
CA GLY A 10 -3.25 -1.17 39.52
C GLY A 10 -4.38 -0.26 39.99
N GLU A 11 -4.14 1.05 40.00
CA GLU A 11 -5.20 2.06 39.99
C GLU A 11 -6.06 1.74 38.76
N GLY A 12 -7.15 1.01 38.95
CA GLY A 12 -8.04 0.72 37.83
C GLY A 12 -8.60 2.04 37.30
N VAL A 13 -8.85 2.08 36.00
CA VAL A 13 -9.36 3.29 35.33
C VAL A 13 -10.88 3.27 35.38
N PRO A 14 -11.53 4.41 35.67
CA PRO A 14 -12.99 4.50 35.64
C PRO A 14 -13.54 4.02 34.30
N LYS A 15 -14.58 3.19 34.34
CA LYS A 15 -15.19 2.59 33.14
C LYS A 15 -15.59 3.62 32.09
N GLU A 16 -16.09 4.77 32.52
CA GLU A 16 -16.45 5.87 31.61
C GLU A 16 -15.23 6.44 30.87
N THR A 17 -14.11 6.60 31.58
CA THR A 17 -12.84 7.04 31.01
C THR A 17 -12.28 6.02 30.02
N ALA A 18 -12.36 4.72 30.34
CA ALA A 18 -11.95 3.65 29.43
C ALA A 18 -12.82 3.58 28.16
N VAL A 19 -14.15 3.72 28.31
CA VAL A 19 -15.09 3.82 27.17
C VAL A 19 -14.79 5.04 26.31
N GLN A 20 -14.53 6.19 26.92
CA GLN A 20 -14.19 7.41 26.19
C GLN A 20 -12.86 7.24 25.44
N ALA A 21 -11.82 6.69 26.08
CA ALA A 21 -10.53 6.40 25.47
C ALA A 21 -10.67 5.47 24.26
N LEU A 22 -11.44 4.37 24.39
CA LEU A 22 -11.72 3.44 23.28
C LEU A 22 -12.41 4.13 22.10
N ASN A 23 -13.40 5.00 22.35
CA ASN A 23 -14.06 5.77 21.29
C ASN A 23 -13.08 6.71 20.57
N THR A 24 -12.18 7.37 21.31
CA THR A 24 -11.13 8.22 20.73
C THR A 24 -10.16 7.40 19.86
N ILE A 25 -9.73 6.22 20.32
CA ILE A 25 -8.84 5.34 19.55
C ILE A 25 -9.53 4.84 18.27
N ILE A 26 -10.81 4.46 18.36
CA ILE A 26 -11.63 4.06 17.20
C ILE A 26 -11.70 5.20 16.19
N GLN A 27 -12.00 6.41 16.63
CA GLN A 27 -12.08 7.58 15.76
C GLN A 27 -10.74 7.85 15.06
N LEU A 28 -9.63 7.80 15.81
CA LEU A 28 -8.28 7.99 15.27
C LEU A 28 -7.92 6.95 14.20
N HIS A 29 -8.16 5.67 14.47
CA HIS A 29 -7.85 4.60 13.51
C HIS A 29 -8.76 4.61 12.28
N PHE A 30 -10.00 5.05 12.44
CA PHE A 30 -10.92 5.27 11.33
C PHE A 30 -10.43 6.41 10.43
N GLU A 31 -10.05 7.55 11.00
CA GLU A 31 -9.50 8.69 10.27
C GLU A 31 -8.23 8.30 9.51
N LYS A 32 -7.26 7.66 10.20
CA LYS A 32 -6.05 7.14 9.54
C LYS A 32 -6.37 6.14 8.43
N THR A 33 -7.39 5.30 8.59
CA THR A 33 -7.83 4.37 7.53
C THR A 33 -8.32 5.12 6.28
N LEU A 34 -9.06 6.23 6.45
CA LEU A 34 -9.53 7.08 5.37
C LEU A 34 -8.39 7.84 4.70
N GLU A 35 -7.47 8.41 5.48
CA GLU A 35 -6.27 9.07 4.97
C GLU A 35 -5.43 8.14 4.10
N LYS A 36 -5.16 6.92 4.57
CA LYS A 36 -4.38 5.94 3.80
C LYS A 36 -5.12 5.49 2.54
N LYS A 37 -6.46 5.41 2.58
CA LYS A 37 -7.26 5.16 1.37
C LYS A 37 -7.08 6.30 0.35
N ARG A 38 -7.17 7.55 0.79
CA ARG A 38 -6.96 8.73 -0.07
C ARG A 38 -5.54 8.74 -0.66
N ALA A 39 -4.52 8.44 0.13
CA ALA A 39 -3.14 8.34 -0.33
C ALA A 39 -2.95 7.24 -1.39
N ILE A 40 -3.56 6.06 -1.20
CA ILE A 40 -3.56 4.98 -2.20
C ILE A 40 -4.21 5.45 -3.51
N ASP A 41 -5.35 6.12 -3.43
CA ASP A 41 -6.07 6.57 -4.62
C ASP A 41 -5.32 7.67 -5.37
N LEU A 42 -4.60 8.56 -4.65
CA LEU A 42 -3.68 9.52 -5.26
C LEU A 42 -2.55 8.81 -6.01
N GLN A 43 -1.87 7.83 -5.39
CA GLN A 43 -0.79 7.09 -6.03
C GLN A 43 -1.26 6.30 -7.27
N LYS A 44 -2.48 5.76 -7.26
CA LYS A 44 -3.07 5.13 -8.46
C LYS A 44 -3.29 6.12 -9.60
N LYS A 45 -3.69 7.36 -9.29
CA LYS A 45 -3.83 8.42 -10.29
C LYS A 45 -2.48 8.78 -10.89
N GLU A 46 -1.44 8.90 -10.06
CA GLU A 46 -0.07 9.14 -10.55
C GLU A 46 0.40 7.99 -11.44
N LEU A 47 0.14 6.74 -11.05
CA LEU A 47 0.43 5.58 -11.88
C LEU A 47 -0.25 5.69 -13.24
N GLN A 48 -1.55 6.03 -13.27
CA GLN A 48 -2.30 6.22 -14.51
C GLN A 48 -1.70 7.31 -15.41
N LYS A 49 -1.28 8.44 -14.84
CA LYS A 49 -0.62 9.53 -15.58
C LYS A 49 0.69 9.06 -16.20
N VAL A 50 1.51 8.31 -15.46
CA VAL A 50 2.78 7.76 -15.94
C VAL A 50 2.55 6.81 -17.13
N PHE A 51 1.53 5.94 -17.05
CA PHE A 51 1.13 5.09 -18.18
C PHE A 51 0.68 5.92 -19.38
N GLN A 52 -0.13 6.96 -19.18
CA GLN A 52 -0.61 7.81 -20.27
C GLN A 52 0.54 8.52 -20.98
N VAL A 53 1.50 9.07 -20.23
CA VAL A 53 2.70 9.71 -20.81
C VAL A 53 3.53 8.71 -21.60
N LEU A 54 3.72 7.48 -21.10
CA LEU A 54 4.42 6.43 -21.85
C LEU A 54 3.72 6.10 -23.17
N PHE A 55 2.39 5.95 -23.16
CA PHE A 55 1.64 5.61 -24.38
C PHE A 55 1.69 6.74 -25.42
N ILE A 56 1.61 8.00 -24.99
CA ILE A 56 1.79 9.16 -25.87
C ILE A 56 3.21 9.18 -26.44
N PHE A 57 4.23 8.96 -25.61
CA PHE A 57 5.62 8.88 -26.07
C PHE A 57 5.80 7.75 -27.10
N LEU A 58 5.25 6.57 -26.83
CA LEU A 58 5.34 5.42 -27.73
C LEU A 58 4.63 5.67 -29.06
N SER A 59 3.44 6.28 -29.05
CA SER A 59 2.74 6.61 -30.28
C SER A 59 3.49 7.62 -31.14
N LEU A 60 4.10 8.64 -30.52
CA LEU A 60 4.93 9.63 -31.21
C LEU A 60 6.18 9.00 -31.83
N VAL A 61 6.86 8.12 -31.09
CA VAL A 61 8.03 7.39 -31.60
C VAL A 61 7.64 6.49 -32.77
N LEU A 62 6.56 5.71 -32.64
CA LEU A 62 6.08 4.85 -33.73
C LEU A 62 5.65 5.64 -34.97
N LEU A 63 4.98 6.79 -34.78
CA LEU A 63 4.60 7.67 -35.87
C LEU A 63 5.83 8.21 -36.60
N ALA A 64 6.83 8.70 -35.86
CA ALA A 64 8.08 9.19 -36.44
C ALA A 64 8.84 8.09 -37.20
N LEU A 65 8.85 6.86 -36.66
CA LEU A 65 9.43 5.70 -37.33
C LEU A 65 8.66 5.35 -38.62
N SER A 66 7.33 5.41 -38.63
CA SER A 66 6.52 5.11 -39.82
C SER A 66 6.62 6.15 -40.94
N GLN A 67 6.94 7.40 -40.60
CA GLN A 67 7.04 8.50 -41.57
C GLN A 67 8.43 8.62 -42.19
N SER A 68 9.41 7.85 -41.72
CA SER A 68 10.80 7.94 -42.18
C SER A 68 10.94 7.29 -43.57
N PRO A 69 11.14 8.08 -44.66
CA PRO A 69 11.11 7.56 -46.03
C PRO A 69 12.40 6.87 -46.45
N GLN A 70 13.47 7.03 -45.67
CA GLN A 70 14.74 6.36 -45.85
C GLN A 70 14.83 5.24 -44.82
N ARG A 71 14.85 3.98 -45.27
CA ARG A 71 15.21 2.84 -44.44
C ARG A 71 16.54 3.17 -43.78
N LEU A 72 16.50 3.52 -42.49
CA LEU A 72 17.67 3.93 -41.72
C LEU A 72 18.68 2.79 -41.84
N GLN A 73 19.82 3.04 -42.49
CA GLN A 73 20.92 2.08 -42.53
C GLN A 73 21.17 1.58 -41.10
N CYS A 74 21.42 0.28 -40.92
CA CYS A 74 21.52 -0.41 -39.62
C CYS A 74 22.39 0.31 -38.57
N ARG A 75 23.29 1.20 -39.01
CA ARG A 75 24.15 2.05 -38.18
C ARG A 75 23.40 3.12 -37.36
N HIS A 76 22.27 3.65 -37.83
CA HIS A 76 21.49 4.69 -37.11
C HIS A 76 20.26 4.13 -36.35
N CYS A 77 19.93 2.85 -36.56
CA CYS A 77 18.85 2.12 -35.89
C CYS A 77 19.02 2.06 -34.35
N TRP A 78 20.26 2.18 -33.85
CA TRP A 78 20.57 2.12 -32.43
C TRP A 78 20.04 3.32 -31.63
N ILE A 79 19.91 4.50 -32.24
CA ILE A 79 19.44 5.70 -31.55
C ILE A 79 17.98 5.55 -31.08
N PRO A 80 17.00 5.19 -31.93
CA PRO A 80 15.63 4.99 -31.46
C PRO A 80 15.53 3.80 -30.49
N ILE A 81 16.30 2.72 -30.69
CA ILE A 81 16.29 1.57 -29.76
C ILE A 81 16.81 1.97 -28.38
N THR A 82 17.93 2.69 -28.30
CA THR A 82 18.51 3.13 -27.02
C THR A 82 17.61 4.12 -26.30
N LEU A 83 17.04 5.10 -27.01
CA LEU A 83 16.07 6.04 -26.46
C LEU A 83 14.82 5.33 -25.91
N LEU A 84 14.30 4.35 -26.64
CA LEU A 84 13.16 3.53 -26.22
C LEU A 84 13.48 2.68 -24.99
N SER A 85 14.70 2.13 -24.94
CA SER A 85 15.18 1.32 -23.82
C SER A 85 15.34 2.16 -22.54
N ILE A 86 15.89 3.37 -22.65
CA ILE A 86 16.02 4.30 -21.52
C ILE A 86 14.63 4.75 -21.05
N ALA A 87 13.71 5.08 -21.97
CA ALA A 87 12.35 5.45 -21.62
C ALA A 87 11.61 4.32 -20.87
N HIS A 88 11.76 3.08 -21.32
CA HIS A 88 11.20 1.92 -20.63
C HIS A 88 11.84 1.74 -19.24
N LEU A 89 13.15 1.84 -19.12
CA LEU A 89 13.84 1.74 -17.83
C LEU A 89 13.35 2.81 -16.83
N MET A 90 13.22 4.06 -17.26
CA MET A 90 12.69 5.15 -16.43
C MET A 90 11.24 4.90 -16.01
N PHE A 91 10.41 4.43 -16.94
CA PHE A 91 9.04 4.04 -16.66
C PHE A 91 8.97 2.88 -15.64
N TYR A 92 9.80 1.85 -15.83
CA TYR A 92 9.90 0.70 -14.94
C TYR A 92 10.22 1.12 -13.50
N VAL A 93 11.26 1.95 -13.32
CA VAL A 93 11.65 2.46 -12.00
C VAL A 93 10.50 3.24 -11.36
N SER A 94 9.85 4.11 -12.13
CA SER A 94 8.72 4.93 -11.66
C SER A 94 7.52 4.08 -11.21
N VAL A 95 7.15 3.07 -12.00
CA VAL A 95 6.08 2.12 -11.66
C VAL A 95 6.45 1.30 -10.43
N ALA A 96 7.67 0.77 -10.36
CA ALA A 96 8.13 -0.03 -9.24
C ALA A 96 8.10 0.78 -7.92
N GLN A 97 8.55 2.04 -7.94
CA GLN A 97 8.48 2.92 -6.78
C GLN A 97 7.03 3.20 -6.37
N THR A 98 6.17 3.56 -7.31
CA THR A 98 4.75 3.85 -7.04
C THR A 98 4.02 2.63 -6.48
N LEU A 99 4.28 1.44 -7.01
CA LEU A 99 3.70 0.19 -6.51
C LEU A 99 4.19 -0.16 -5.10
N ARG A 100 5.48 0.08 -4.78
CA ARG A 100 5.99 -0.09 -3.40
C ARG A 100 5.25 0.84 -2.43
N CYS A 101 5.06 2.11 -2.80
CA CYS A 101 4.29 3.07 -2.00
C CYS A 101 2.84 2.61 -1.80
N ILE A 102 2.16 2.18 -2.87
CA ILE A 102 0.77 1.67 -2.79
C ILE A 102 0.69 0.46 -1.86
N ASN A 103 1.63 -0.49 -1.97
CA ASN A 103 1.63 -1.68 -1.14
C ASN A 103 1.91 -1.35 0.33
N GLY A 104 2.83 -0.42 0.61
CA GLY A 104 3.08 0.10 1.95
C GLY A 104 1.84 0.75 2.57
N PHE A 105 1.12 1.59 1.82
CA PHE A 105 -0.13 2.18 2.30
C PHE A 105 -1.25 1.16 2.45
N LYS A 106 -1.35 0.15 1.57
CA LYS A 106 -2.31 -0.95 1.72
C LYS A 106 -2.05 -1.75 3.00
N TYR A 107 -0.77 -2.01 3.30
CA TYR A 107 -0.36 -2.66 4.54
C TYR A 107 -0.77 -1.83 5.75
N GLN A 108 -0.33 -0.56 5.83
CA GLN A 108 -0.69 0.35 6.93
C GLN A 108 -2.21 0.47 7.13
N ARG A 109 -2.96 0.61 6.04
CA ARG A 109 -4.43 0.65 6.07
C ARG A 109 -5.02 -0.65 6.63
N ARG A 110 -4.45 -1.81 6.31
CA ARG A 110 -4.90 -3.09 6.85
C ARG A 110 -4.64 -3.18 8.35
N CYS A 111 -3.47 -2.74 8.83
CA CYS A 111 -3.17 -2.68 10.27
C CYS A 111 -4.20 -1.80 10.99
N HIS A 112 -4.43 -0.56 10.51
CA HIS A 112 -5.43 0.32 11.11
C HIS A 112 -6.83 -0.29 11.12
N LYS A 113 -7.22 -1.03 10.06
CA LYS A 113 -8.50 -1.73 10.01
C LYS A 113 -8.60 -2.88 11.03
N LEU A 114 -7.51 -3.62 11.25
CA LEU A 114 -7.47 -4.70 12.25
C LEU A 114 -7.54 -4.13 13.66
N THR A 115 -6.73 -3.12 13.98
CA THR A 115 -6.75 -2.42 15.26
C THR A 115 -8.11 -1.78 15.54
N LEU A 116 -8.74 -1.17 14.53
CA LEU A 116 -10.09 -0.63 14.63
C LEU A 116 -11.13 -1.71 14.96
N GLY A 117 -11.02 -2.89 14.34
CA GLY A 117 -11.89 -4.03 14.61
C GLY A 117 -11.77 -4.52 16.05
N LEU A 118 -10.53 -4.68 16.53
CA LEU A 118 -10.24 -5.08 17.91
C LEU A 118 -10.77 -4.06 18.92
N ALA A 119 -10.50 -2.76 18.67
CA ALA A 119 -11.00 -1.67 19.51
C ALA A 119 -12.53 -1.64 19.60
N THR A 120 -13.21 -1.87 18.48
CA THR A 120 -14.68 -1.92 18.42
C THR A 120 -15.23 -3.14 19.15
N GLU A 121 -14.55 -4.29 19.05
CA GLU A 121 -14.93 -5.51 19.77
C GLU A 121 -14.78 -5.34 21.28
N LYS A 122 -13.66 -4.79 21.74
CA LYS A 122 -13.41 -4.45 23.15
C LYS A 122 -14.43 -3.44 23.70
N LEU A 123 -14.75 -2.40 22.92
CA LEU A 123 -15.81 -1.44 23.29
C LEU A 123 -17.18 -2.12 23.42
N ARG A 124 -17.52 -3.05 22.51
CA ARG A 124 -18.77 -3.80 22.56
C ARG A 124 -18.83 -4.70 23.79
N ASP A 125 -17.76 -5.42 24.09
CA ASP A 125 -17.67 -6.29 25.28
C ASP A 125 -17.80 -5.48 26.57
N MET A 126 -17.09 -4.36 26.67
CA MET A 126 -17.16 -3.46 27.83
C MET A 126 -18.57 -2.88 28.05
N LYS A 127 -19.24 -2.44 26.97
CA LYS A 127 -20.64 -1.97 27.04
C LYS A 127 -21.61 -3.08 27.46
N LEU A 128 -21.40 -4.30 26.99
CA LEU A 128 -22.24 -5.45 27.35
C LEU A 128 -22.07 -5.82 28.82
N ARG A 129 -20.84 -5.84 29.34
CA ARG A 129 -20.54 -6.04 30.77
C ARG A 129 -21.14 -4.93 31.65
N LEU A 130 -21.17 -3.69 31.16
CA LEU A 130 -21.81 -2.56 31.83
C LEU A 130 -23.33 -2.76 31.96
N ALA A 131 -23.97 -3.26 30.90
CA ALA A 131 -25.42 -3.49 30.86
C ALA A 131 -25.87 -4.66 31.75
N THR A 132 -24.99 -5.66 31.98
CA THR A 132 -25.32 -6.87 32.75
C THR A 132 -24.93 -6.80 34.23
N THR A 133 -24.06 -5.88 34.64
CA THR A 133 -23.52 -5.83 36.01
C THR A 133 -24.01 -4.58 36.75
N THR A 134 -24.98 -4.74 37.66
CA THR A 134 -25.53 -3.64 38.48
C THR A 134 -24.70 -3.32 39.74
N ASN A 135 -23.67 -4.11 40.09
CA ASN A 135 -22.83 -3.81 41.26
C ASN A 135 -21.38 -4.35 41.17
N ASN A 136 -20.45 -3.53 41.67
CA ASN A 136 -19.13 -3.86 42.24
C ASN A 136 -17.90 -4.15 41.35
N ASN A 137 -17.64 -3.30 40.36
CA ASN A 137 -16.26 -2.78 40.17
C ASN A 137 -16.32 -1.68 39.13
N ASP A 138 -16.16 -0.42 39.55
CA ASP A 138 -16.22 0.75 38.66
C ASP A 138 -14.90 0.96 37.87
N PHE A 139 -13.96 0.07 38.11
CA PHE A 139 -12.58 0.16 37.69
C PHE A 139 -12.22 -1.04 36.81
N VAL A 140 -11.55 -0.76 35.69
CA VAL A 140 -11.07 -1.76 34.72
C VAL A 140 -9.54 -1.70 34.72
N SER A 141 -8.89 -2.86 34.70
CA SER A 141 -7.44 -2.95 34.57
C SER A 141 -6.98 -2.35 33.24
N GLU A 142 -5.83 -1.68 33.22
CA GLU A 142 -5.30 -1.04 32.01
C GLU A 142 -5.11 -2.02 30.84
N ASP A 143 -4.68 -3.24 31.15
CA ASP A 143 -4.56 -4.36 30.19
C ASP A 143 -5.88 -4.75 29.49
N ASP A 144 -7.03 -4.49 30.11
CA ASP A 144 -8.33 -4.88 29.55
C ASP A 144 -8.76 -3.96 28.40
N PHE A 145 -8.28 -2.71 28.36
CA PHE A 145 -8.56 -1.72 27.31
C PHE A 145 -7.34 -1.29 26.50
N GLU A 146 -6.14 -1.76 26.82
CA GLU A 146 -4.96 -1.59 25.97
C GLU A 146 -5.18 -2.29 24.62
N ILE A 147 -4.95 -1.56 23.53
CA ILE A 147 -5.10 -2.08 22.16
C ILE A 147 -3.70 -2.31 21.59
N HIS A 148 -3.29 -3.58 21.58
CA HIS A 148 -2.04 -3.95 20.92
C HIS A 148 -2.11 -3.71 19.41
N TYR A 149 -1.00 -3.27 18.82
CA TYR A 149 -0.92 -3.06 17.38
C TYR A 149 -1.05 -4.40 16.65
N GLN A 150 -2.03 -4.52 15.75
CA GLN A 150 -2.28 -5.78 15.05
C GLN A 150 -1.65 -5.76 13.66
N GLU A 151 -0.69 -6.65 13.46
CA GLU A 151 -0.07 -6.85 12.16
C GLU A 151 -0.85 -7.86 11.29
N PRO A 152 -0.97 -7.62 9.98
CA PRO A 152 -1.47 -8.62 9.03
C PRO A 152 -0.57 -9.86 9.04
N PRO A 153 -1.14 -11.08 8.90
CA PRO A 153 -0.35 -12.30 8.82
C PRO A 153 0.58 -12.28 7.60
N GLU A 154 1.73 -12.97 7.68
CA GLU A 154 2.75 -12.97 6.62
C GLU A 154 2.21 -13.43 5.25
N SER A 155 1.19 -14.30 5.24
CA SER A 155 0.49 -14.73 4.02
C SER A 155 -0.13 -13.58 3.21
N TYR A 156 -0.40 -12.43 3.84
CA TYR A 156 -0.86 -11.22 3.19
C TYR A 156 0.22 -10.63 2.27
N PHE A 157 1.50 -10.68 2.66
CA PHE A 157 2.62 -10.22 1.84
C PHE A 157 2.86 -11.10 0.61
N GLY A 158 2.64 -12.41 0.74
CA GLY A 158 2.77 -13.36 -0.37
C GLY A 158 1.90 -13.00 -1.58
N LYS A 159 0.70 -12.45 -1.34
CA LYS A 159 -0.19 -11.98 -2.42
C LYS A 159 0.40 -10.81 -3.20
N PHE A 160 1.06 -9.87 -2.53
CA PHE A 160 1.71 -8.74 -3.20
C PHE A 160 2.93 -9.19 -4.02
N LYS A 161 3.75 -10.10 -3.47
CA LYS A 161 4.93 -10.64 -4.16
C LYS A 161 4.54 -11.36 -5.45
N ARG A 162 3.51 -12.22 -5.41
CA ARG A 162 3.00 -12.91 -6.60
C ARG A 162 2.43 -11.95 -7.64
N ASN A 163 1.65 -10.97 -7.21
CA ASN A 163 1.08 -9.98 -8.13
C ASN A 163 2.17 -9.11 -8.78
N TRP A 164 3.22 -8.77 -8.03
CA TRP A 164 4.36 -8.04 -8.55
C TRP A 164 5.15 -8.82 -9.60
N ALA A 165 5.35 -10.13 -9.38
CA ALA A 165 6.01 -11.00 -10.36
C ALA A 165 5.27 -11.03 -11.71
N LEU A 166 3.93 -11.05 -11.69
CA LEU A 166 3.11 -10.99 -12.91
C LEU A 166 3.29 -9.66 -13.64
N HIS A 167 3.22 -8.54 -12.93
CA HIS A 167 3.46 -7.22 -13.54
C HIS A 167 4.87 -7.12 -14.13
N PHE A 168 5.87 -7.66 -13.45
CA PHE A 168 7.25 -7.71 -13.93
C PHE A 168 7.40 -8.52 -15.23
N ALA A 169 6.80 -9.71 -15.28
CA ALA A 169 6.80 -10.53 -16.48
C ALA A 169 6.11 -9.82 -17.66
N PHE A 170 4.97 -9.16 -17.41
CA PHE A 170 4.27 -8.37 -18.42
C PHE A 170 5.13 -7.21 -18.96
N LEU A 171 5.85 -6.50 -18.09
CA LEU A 171 6.75 -5.41 -18.48
C LEU A 171 7.89 -5.88 -19.39
N ILE A 172 8.49 -7.05 -19.10
CA ILE A 172 9.53 -7.66 -19.93
C ILE A 172 8.96 -8.06 -21.29
N PHE A 173 7.78 -8.68 -21.30
CA PHE A 173 7.13 -9.09 -22.55
C PHE A 173 6.86 -7.89 -23.46
N ILE A 174 6.32 -6.79 -22.91
CA ILE A 174 6.09 -5.55 -23.66
C ILE A 174 7.40 -4.94 -24.16
N TYR A 175 8.46 -4.97 -23.36
CA TYR A 175 9.79 -4.50 -23.80
C TYR A 175 10.28 -5.28 -25.02
N GLY A 176 10.24 -6.62 -24.96
CA GLY A 176 10.65 -7.49 -26.06
C GLY A 176 9.83 -7.23 -27.32
N PHE A 177 8.52 -7.05 -27.18
CA PHE A 177 7.63 -6.70 -28.29
C PHE A 177 7.99 -5.35 -28.90
N MET A 178 8.23 -4.32 -28.06
CA MET A 178 8.60 -2.98 -28.52
C MET A 178 9.92 -2.96 -29.29
N VAL A 179 10.95 -3.64 -28.77
CA VAL A 179 12.26 -3.75 -29.45
C VAL A 179 12.10 -4.50 -30.78
N SER A 180 11.38 -5.63 -30.79
CA SER A 180 11.16 -6.42 -32.01
C SER A 180 10.42 -5.61 -33.07
N ALA A 181 9.35 -4.92 -32.71
CA ALA A 181 8.59 -4.07 -33.63
C ALA A 181 9.44 -2.91 -34.18
N SER A 182 10.27 -2.29 -33.35
CA SER A 182 11.18 -1.22 -33.78
C SER A 182 12.21 -1.73 -34.79
N VAL A 183 12.79 -2.92 -34.55
CA VAL A 183 13.72 -3.57 -35.49
C VAL A 183 13.02 -3.90 -36.80
N VAL A 184 11.80 -4.44 -36.77
CA VAL A 184 11.05 -4.75 -37.99
C VAL A 184 10.79 -3.49 -38.81
N LEU A 185 10.29 -2.41 -38.20
CA LEU A 185 10.00 -1.16 -38.90
C LEU A 185 11.25 -0.46 -39.45
N LEU A 186 12.40 -0.60 -38.79
CA LEU A 186 13.65 0.05 -39.18
C LEU A 186 14.45 -0.75 -40.21
N CYS A 187 14.39 -2.08 -40.14
CA CYS A 187 15.24 -2.97 -40.95
C CYS A 187 14.52 -3.66 -42.12
N PHE A 188 13.18 -3.81 -42.08
CA PHE A 188 12.38 -4.52 -43.09
C PHE A 188 11.30 -3.63 -43.73
#